data_AF-A0A2G9V4M0-F1
#
_entry.id   AF-A0A2G9V4M0-F1
#
_cell.length_a   1.000
_cell.length_b   1.000
_cell.length_c   1.000
_cell.angle_alpha   90.00
_cell.angle_beta   90.00
_cell.angle_gamma   90.00
#
_symmetry.space_group_name_H-M   'P 1'
#
loop_
_entity.id
_entity.type
_entity.pdbx_description
1 polymer ?
#
loop_
_entity_poly.entity_id
_entity_poly.type
_entity_poly.pdbx_seq_one_letter_code
_entity_poly.pdbx_strand_id
1 'polypeptide(L)'
;MPRKSRSKSKSKASSSQSDDWMSPPKSEKSDRGSEKEGAKKDESKPSSTVSQSEGEGEKLPMLCSYWPRAASKKDAARMIAVVRSAERAVRVFGSDWPHTEAPHGYLVPTDLNIPNNPCSKSFLESGVFNENPPITAFGKYTIQLTARALANRGVKSKKLICSPTLRSIQTAEALAKFLKAKIAVEPGLLEPLAWYRMTNKKMPDFHLGELAKSYPIDTN
;
A
#
# COMPACT_ATOMS: atom_id res chain seq x y z
N MET A 1 -55.04 -45.31 -26.68
CA MET A 1 -55.95 -44.98 -25.55
C MET A 1 -55.36 -43.83 -24.73
N PRO A 2 -56.15 -43.09 -23.91
CA PRO A 2 -55.88 -41.65 -23.70
C PRO A 2 -55.86 -41.15 -22.24
N ARG A 3 -55.56 -39.84 -22.06
CA ARG A 3 -55.82 -38.98 -20.86
C ARG A 3 -54.93 -39.30 -19.63
N LYS A 4 -54.58 -38.39 -18.72
CA LYS A 4 -54.71 -36.92 -18.45
C LYS A 4 -53.52 -36.57 -17.51
N SER A 5 -53.09 -35.34 -17.20
CA SER A 5 -53.86 -34.13 -16.87
C SER A 5 -53.03 -32.84 -17.06
N ARG A 6 -53.71 -31.68 -17.04
CA ARG A 6 -53.14 -30.33 -17.22
C ARG A 6 -53.89 -29.37 -16.31
N SER A 7 -53.19 -28.62 -15.45
CA SER A 7 -53.71 -27.44 -14.73
C SER A 7 -52.51 -26.54 -14.37
N LYS A 8 -52.42 -25.30 -14.86
CA LYS A 8 -53.20 -24.10 -14.46
C LYS A 8 -53.03 -23.79 -12.96
N SER A 9 -52.74 -22.59 -12.45
CA SER A 9 -52.40 -21.24 -12.94
C SER A 9 -52.90 -20.28 -11.84
N LYS A 10 -52.10 -19.29 -11.42
CA LYS A 10 -52.46 -17.98 -10.79
C LYS A 10 -51.19 -17.49 -10.02
N SER A 11 -50.59 -16.31 -10.19
CA SER A 11 -50.99 -14.92 -10.57
C SER A 11 -51.26 -13.99 -9.38
N LYS A 12 -50.75 -12.75 -9.50
CA LYS A 12 -50.84 -11.57 -8.60
C LYS A 12 -49.77 -11.56 -7.49
N ALA A 13 -48.82 -10.60 -7.47
CA ALA A 13 -48.93 -9.13 -7.25
C ALA A 13 -49.17 -8.82 -5.77
N SER A 14 -48.66 -7.74 -5.14
CA SER A 14 -47.94 -6.51 -5.54
C SER A 14 -47.00 -6.13 -4.35
N SER A 15 -46.20 -5.06 -4.28
CA SER A 15 -46.38 -3.67 -4.73
C SER A 15 -45.09 -2.84 -4.67
N SER A 16 -45.05 -1.77 -5.48
CA SER A 16 -44.37 -0.49 -5.28
C SER A 16 -43.42 -0.29 -4.09
N GLN A 17 -42.24 0.26 -4.38
CA GLN A 17 -41.99 1.67 -4.06
C GLN A 17 -40.97 2.29 -5.03
N SER A 18 -41.24 3.52 -5.43
CA SER A 18 -40.43 4.35 -6.31
C SER A 18 -39.81 5.47 -5.47
N ASP A 19 -38.49 5.45 -5.30
CA ASP A 19 -37.79 6.52 -4.59
C ASP A 19 -37.41 7.64 -5.56
N ASP A 20 -38.28 8.65 -5.58
CA ASP A 20 -38.06 9.93 -6.23
C ASP A 20 -37.44 10.88 -5.19
N TRP A 21 -36.17 11.30 -5.34
CA TRP A 21 -35.60 12.32 -4.45
C TRP A 21 -34.57 13.26 -5.11
N MET A 22 -35.14 14.26 -5.78
CA MET A 22 -34.80 15.69 -5.75
C MET A 22 -33.33 16.17 -5.82
N SER A 23 -33.08 16.93 -6.90
CA SER A 23 -32.01 17.92 -7.08
C SER A 23 -31.97 19.02 -6.00
N PRO A 24 -30.82 19.71 -5.80
CA PRO A 24 -30.68 20.75 -4.77
C PRO A 24 -31.37 22.09 -5.13
N PRO A 25 -31.96 22.81 -4.16
CA PRO A 25 -32.58 24.11 -4.39
C PRO A 25 -31.57 25.27 -4.44
N LYS A 26 -31.94 26.35 -5.14
CA LYS A 26 -31.21 27.63 -5.19
C LYS A 26 -31.75 28.65 -4.17
N SER A 27 -30.89 29.62 -3.88
CA SER A 27 -31.06 30.87 -3.13
C SER A 27 -32.44 31.55 -3.06
N GLU A 28 -32.73 32.17 -1.91
CA GLU A 28 -33.21 33.58 -1.83
C GLU A 28 -32.95 34.23 -0.45
N LYS A 29 -33.11 35.57 -0.33
CA LYS A 29 -32.69 36.42 0.81
C LYS A 29 -33.88 37.03 1.58
N SER A 30 -33.70 37.39 2.87
CA SER A 30 -34.44 38.51 3.51
C SER A 30 -33.78 39.10 4.79
N ASP A 31 -33.00 40.17 4.60
CA ASP A 31 -32.86 41.45 5.34
C ASP A 31 -33.18 41.72 6.84
N ARG A 32 -32.39 42.67 7.39
CA ARG A 32 -32.50 43.48 8.65
C ARG A 32 -32.34 42.72 9.98
N GLY A 33 -31.54 43.10 10.98
CA GLY A 33 -30.58 44.20 11.26
C GLY A 33 -29.88 43.91 12.62
N SER A 34 -29.04 44.73 13.26
CA SER A 34 -28.50 46.07 12.97
C SER A 34 -27.08 46.23 13.62
N GLU A 35 -26.76 47.38 14.24
CA GLU A 35 -25.40 47.84 14.58
C GLU A 35 -25.03 47.85 16.09
N LYS A 36 -23.73 47.67 16.39
CA LYS A 36 -22.91 48.69 17.12
C LYS A 36 -21.40 48.47 16.92
N GLU A 37 -20.66 49.58 16.90
CA GLU A 37 -19.26 49.67 16.41
C GLU A 37 -18.16 49.28 17.42
N GLY A 38 -16.93 49.08 16.93
CA GLY A 38 -15.77 48.76 17.77
C GLY A 38 -14.38 48.78 17.10
N ALA A 39 -13.94 49.95 16.61
CA ALA A 39 -12.55 50.33 16.29
C ALA A 39 -11.80 49.69 15.09
N LYS A 40 -10.99 50.52 14.41
CA LYS A 40 -10.26 50.26 13.15
C LYS A 40 -8.88 49.62 13.34
N LYS A 41 -8.38 48.96 12.27
CA LYS A 41 -7.17 49.47 11.60
C LYS A 41 -7.13 49.13 10.10
N ASP A 42 -6.82 50.15 9.31
CA ASP A 42 -6.51 50.15 7.86
C ASP A 42 -5.25 49.28 7.58
N GLU A 43 -4.87 48.77 6.41
CA GLU A 43 -5.01 49.10 4.97
C GLU A 43 -4.88 47.78 4.16
N SER A 44 -5.02 47.65 2.82
CA SER A 44 -5.69 48.39 1.72
C SER A 44 -5.72 47.48 0.45
N LYS A 45 -5.94 48.03 -0.76
CA LYS A 45 -5.74 47.35 -2.07
C LYS A 45 -5.30 48.37 -3.13
N PRO A 46 -4.28 48.06 -3.96
CA PRO A 46 -4.19 48.54 -5.34
C PRO A 46 -4.57 47.38 -6.29
N SER A 47 -5.54 47.52 -7.19
CA SER A 47 -5.54 48.38 -8.39
C SER A 47 -4.47 47.96 -9.40
N SER A 48 -4.90 47.25 -10.45
CA SER A 48 -4.06 46.71 -11.51
C SER A 48 -4.10 47.58 -12.77
N THR A 49 -2.98 48.22 -13.11
CA THR A 49 -2.71 48.71 -14.47
C THR A 49 -1.39 48.12 -14.92
N VAL A 50 -1.41 47.40 -16.04
CA VAL A 50 -0.26 46.65 -16.56
C VAL A 50 0.53 47.52 -17.54
N SER A 51 1.84 47.62 -17.31
CA SER A 51 2.83 47.95 -18.34
C SER A 51 3.75 46.73 -18.50
N GLN A 52 3.78 46.14 -19.70
CA GLN A 52 4.54 44.92 -19.99
C GLN A 52 6.03 45.24 -20.27
N SER A 53 6.93 44.38 -19.78
CA SER A 53 8.13 43.96 -20.54
C SER A 53 8.79 42.73 -19.91
N GLU A 54 8.77 41.63 -20.66
CA GLU A 54 9.82 40.60 -20.78
C GLU A 54 10.30 39.79 -19.56
N GLY A 55 9.99 38.48 -19.60
CA GLY A 55 11.10 37.50 -19.59
C GLY A 55 11.29 36.56 -18.40
N GLU A 56 10.52 36.65 -17.31
CA GLU A 56 10.66 35.70 -16.19
C GLU A 56 9.70 34.50 -16.30
N GLY A 57 10.26 33.29 -16.45
CA GLY A 57 9.48 32.06 -16.48
C GLY A 57 8.76 31.81 -15.16
N GLU A 58 7.43 31.73 -15.20
CA GLU A 58 6.59 31.59 -14.01
C GLU A 58 7.02 30.41 -13.14
N LYS A 59 7.46 30.69 -11.91
CA LYS A 59 7.60 29.67 -10.86
C LYS A 59 6.22 29.23 -10.41
N LEU A 60 5.58 28.37 -11.20
CA LEU A 60 4.35 27.69 -10.83
C LEU A 60 4.52 27.10 -9.42
N PRO A 61 3.56 27.33 -8.50
CA PRO A 61 3.67 26.80 -7.15
C PRO A 61 3.70 25.27 -7.24
N MET A 62 4.82 24.68 -6.81
CA MET A 62 5.01 23.23 -6.77
C MET A 62 3.79 22.59 -6.12
N LEU A 63 3.05 21.77 -6.89
CA LEU A 63 1.80 21.14 -6.49
C LEU A 63 2.09 20.02 -5.46
N CYS A 64 2.47 20.42 -4.25
CA CYS A 64 2.63 19.54 -3.12
C CYS A 64 1.27 18.93 -2.78
N SER A 65 1.13 17.62 -3.00
CA SER A 65 -0.11 16.91 -2.66
C SER A 65 -0.44 17.12 -1.17
N TYR A 66 -1.60 17.74 -0.93
CA TYR A 66 -2.11 17.97 0.41
C TYR A 66 -2.64 16.64 0.95
N TRP A 67 -1.93 16.07 1.92
CA TRP A 67 -2.38 14.91 2.67
C TRP A 67 -2.73 15.33 4.10
N PRO A 68 -3.94 15.04 4.59
CA PRO A 68 -4.30 15.33 5.97
C PRO A 68 -3.40 14.54 6.93
N ARG A 69 -3.18 15.08 8.14
CA ARG A 69 -2.38 14.37 9.15
C ARG A 69 -3.18 13.18 9.68
N ALA A 70 -2.62 11.98 9.55
CA ALA A 70 -3.25 10.74 10.01
C ALA A 70 -3.49 10.68 11.54
N ALA A 71 -2.75 11.45 12.33
CA ALA A 71 -2.89 11.52 13.78
C ALA A 71 -2.61 12.94 14.31
N SER A 72 -3.17 13.25 15.48
CA SER A 72 -2.78 14.43 16.26
C SER A 72 -1.34 14.29 16.78
N LYS A 73 -0.71 15.41 17.18
CA LYS A 73 0.61 15.35 17.85
C LYS A 73 0.60 14.50 19.13
N LYS A 74 -0.55 14.38 19.81
CA LYS A 74 -0.70 13.59 21.05
C LYS A 74 -0.81 12.09 20.78
N ASP A 75 -1.37 11.71 19.63
CA ASP A 75 -1.69 10.32 19.28
C ASP A 75 -0.67 9.71 18.30
N ALA A 76 0.24 10.52 17.73
CA ALA A 76 1.29 10.08 16.83
C ALA A 76 2.14 8.92 17.37
N ALA A 77 2.34 8.85 18.69
CA ALA A 77 3.07 7.76 19.36
C ALA A 77 2.27 6.44 19.48
N ARG A 78 0.95 6.46 19.23
CA ARG A 78 0.05 5.29 19.23
C ARG A 78 -0.34 4.84 17.83
N MET A 79 0.21 5.46 16.79
CA MET A 79 -0.12 5.16 15.40
C MET A 79 0.47 3.79 14.98
N ILE A 80 -0.40 2.89 14.54
CA ILE A 80 -0.02 1.62 13.93
C ILE A 80 -0.20 1.74 12.42
N ALA A 81 0.87 1.47 11.65
CA ALA A 81 0.82 1.41 10.20
C ALA A 81 0.90 -0.05 9.73
N VAL A 82 -0.13 -0.51 9.03
CA VAL A 82 -0.15 -1.85 8.42
C VAL A 82 0.29 -1.72 6.97
N VAL A 83 1.38 -2.40 6.60
CA VAL A 83 1.97 -2.35 5.26
C VAL A 83 1.96 -3.75 4.66
N ARG A 84 1.36 -3.89 3.47
CA ARG A 84 1.40 -5.14 2.69
C ARG A 84 2.83 -5.40 2.20
N SER A 85 3.25 -6.66 2.11
CA SER A 85 4.47 -7.05 1.41
C SER A 85 4.49 -6.50 -0.02
N ALA A 86 5.67 -6.11 -0.51
CA ALA A 86 5.84 -5.61 -1.87
C ALA A 86 5.48 -6.63 -2.97
N GLU A 87 5.57 -6.18 -4.23
CA GLU A 87 5.45 -7.02 -5.43
C GLU A 87 6.35 -8.26 -5.34
N ARG A 88 5.81 -9.43 -5.68
CA ARG A 88 6.47 -10.75 -5.53
C ARG A 88 6.94 -11.25 -6.89
N ALA A 89 8.17 -11.75 -7.00
CA ALA A 89 8.73 -12.27 -8.26
C ALA A 89 7.79 -13.32 -8.89
N VAL A 90 7.32 -14.28 -8.08
CA VAL A 90 6.39 -15.34 -8.50
C VAL A 90 5.05 -14.86 -9.09
N ARG A 91 4.65 -13.60 -8.86
CA ARG A 91 3.43 -13.01 -9.46
C ARG A 91 3.67 -12.27 -10.77
N VAL A 92 4.92 -11.90 -11.05
CA VAL A 92 5.30 -11.23 -12.30
C VAL A 92 5.79 -12.26 -13.31
N PHE A 93 6.64 -13.19 -12.86
CA PHE A 93 7.35 -14.16 -13.70
C PHE A 93 6.79 -15.59 -13.63
N GLY A 94 5.74 -15.83 -12.83
CA GLY A 94 5.13 -17.15 -12.63
C GLY A 94 5.87 -18.03 -11.63
N SER A 95 5.42 -19.28 -11.46
CA SER A 95 5.98 -20.23 -10.49
C SER A 95 7.36 -20.76 -10.87
N ASP A 96 7.65 -20.85 -12.16
CA ASP A 96 8.85 -21.48 -12.71
C ASP A 96 10.06 -20.54 -12.85
N TRP A 97 9.90 -19.28 -12.39
CA TRP A 97 10.93 -18.24 -12.49
C TRP A 97 12.32 -18.64 -11.95
N PRO A 98 12.51 -19.49 -10.91
CA PRO A 98 13.85 -19.88 -10.48
C PRO A 98 14.54 -20.76 -11.52
N HIS A 99 13.78 -21.54 -12.30
CA HIS A 99 14.30 -22.39 -13.35
C HIS A 99 14.60 -21.61 -14.64
N THR A 100 13.76 -20.63 -15.01
CA THR A 100 14.00 -19.77 -16.18
C THR A 100 15.16 -18.81 -15.97
N GLU A 101 15.26 -18.23 -14.76
CA GLU A 101 16.27 -17.19 -14.45
C GLU A 101 17.55 -17.75 -13.83
N ALA A 102 17.62 -19.05 -13.51
CA ALA A 102 18.86 -19.71 -13.07
C ALA A 102 19.09 -21.10 -13.68
N PRO A 103 19.08 -21.24 -15.03
CA PRO A 103 19.17 -22.53 -15.71
C PRO A 103 20.51 -23.26 -15.51
N HIS A 104 21.50 -22.61 -14.89
CA HIS A 104 22.84 -23.14 -14.64
C HIS A 104 23.21 -23.18 -13.15
N GLY A 105 22.21 -23.10 -12.25
CA GLY A 105 22.43 -23.11 -10.80
C GLY A 105 22.91 -21.78 -10.20
N TYR A 106 22.92 -20.70 -11.00
CA TYR A 106 23.14 -19.33 -10.56
C TYR A 106 22.22 -18.39 -11.34
N LEU A 107 21.79 -17.29 -10.72
CA LEU A 107 20.90 -16.33 -11.38
C LEU A 107 21.59 -15.63 -12.55
N VAL A 108 20.96 -15.72 -13.71
CA VAL A 108 21.22 -14.96 -14.93
C VAL A 108 19.92 -14.21 -15.28
N PRO A 109 19.62 -13.08 -14.63
CA PRO A 109 18.36 -12.37 -14.82
C PRO A 109 18.17 -11.92 -16.27
N THR A 110 17.09 -12.35 -16.90
CA THR A 110 16.68 -11.87 -18.22
C THR A 110 15.94 -10.52 -18.15
N ASP A 111 15.33 -10.23 -16.99
CA ASP A 111 14.60 -8.99 -16.68
C ASP A 111 15.23 -8.27 -15.45
N LEU A 112 15.37 -6.94 -15.52
CA LEU A 112 15.96 -6.10 -14.46
C LEU A 112 15.13 -6.08 -13.16
N ASN A 113 13.86 -6.48 -13.21
CA ASN A 113 12.95 -6.54 -12.07
C ASN A 113 13.14 -7.83 -11.22
N ILE A 114 13.92 -8.80 -11.70
CA ILE A 114 14.30 -10.01 -10.94
C ILE A 114 15.35 -9.65 -9.86
N PRO A 115 15.18 -10.10 -8.60
CA PRO A 115 16.07 -9.72 -7.51
C PRO A 115 17.41 -10.48 -7.53
N ASN A 116 18.44 -9.86 -8.12
CA ASN A 116 19.82 -10.31 -7.99
C ASN A 116 20.54 -9.54 -6.85
N ASN A 117 20.74 -10.19 -5.71
CA ASN A 117 21.46 -9.64 -4.56
C ASN A 117 22.48 -10.67 -4.03
N PRO A 118 23.46 -10.29 -3.18
CA PRO A 118 24.52 -11.21 -2.74
C PRO A 118 24.01 -12.50 -2.06
N CYS A 119 22.86 -12.45 -1.39
CA CYS A 119 22.25 -13.60 -0.72
C CYS A 119 21.46 -14.49 -1.70
N SER A 120 21.10 -13.99 -2.90
CA SER A 120 20.27 -14.72 -3.86
C SER A 120 20.91 -16.02 -4.35
N LYS A 121 22.25 -16.12 -4.39
CA LYS A 121 22.94 -17.38 -4.68
C LYS A 121 22.64 -18.43 -3.59
N SER A 122 22.85 -18.08 -2.33
CA SER A 122 22.59 -18.97 -1.19
C SER A 122 21.14 -19.41 -1.13
N PHE A 123 20.18 -18.51 -1.39
CA PHE A 123 18.74 -18.82 -1.38
C PHE A 123 18.26 -19.64 -2.59
N LEU A 124 19.01 -19.63 -3.68
CA LEU A 124 18.77 -20.52 -4.81
C LEU A 124 19.32 -21.93 -4.47
N GLU A 125 20.54 -22.02 -3.95
CA GLU A 125 21.19 -23.27 -3.55
C GLU A 125 20.43 -24.02 -2.43
N SER A 126 19.84 -23.30 -1.46
CA SER A 126 19.02 -23.89 -0.39
C SER A 126 17.54 -24.10 -0.75
N GLY A 127 17.12 -23.68 -1.95
CA GLY A 127 15.74 -23.83 -2.43
C GLY A 127 14.72 -22.87 -1.81
N VAL A 128 15.14 -21.90 -0.99
CA VAL A 128 14.30 -20.89 -0.34
C VAL A 128 13.34 -20.21 -1.32
N PHE A 129 13.80 -19.89 -2.53
CA PHE A 129 12.99 -19.20 -3.53
C PHE A 129 11.78 -20.01 -4.07
N ASN A 130 11.77 -21.32 -3.92
CA ASN A 130 10.69 -22.19 -4.40
C ASN A 130 9.46 -22.14 -3.50
N GLU A 131 9.67 -22.21 -2.18
CA GLU A 131 8.58 -22.18 -1.18
C GLU A 131 8.34 -20.77 -0.59
N ASN A 132 9.36 -19.91 -0.61
CA ASN A 132 9.33 -18.58 0.00
C ASN A 132 9.85 -17.49 -0.97
N PRO A 133 9.11 -17.19 -2.07
CA PRO A 133 9.60 -16.35 -3.15
C PRO A 133 9.85 -14.87 -2.74
N PRO A 134 10.87 -14.22 -3.33
CA PRO A 134 11.32 -12.88 -2.97
C PRO A 134 10.42 -11.77 -3.54
N ILE A 135 10.65 -10.53 -3.08
CA ILE A 135 10.15 -9.33 -3.75
C ILE A 135 10.97 -9.00 -4.99
N THR A 136 10.33 -8.33 -5.95
CA THR A 136 10.99 -7.81 -7.16
C THR A 136 11.84 -6.57 -6.87
N ALA A 137 12.69 -6.16 -7.81
CA ALA A 137 13.48 -4.93 -7.68
C ALA A 137 12.60 -3.67 -7.64
N PHE A 138 11.53 -3.63 -8.44
CA PHE A 138 10.51 -2.59 -8.42
C PHE A 138 9.72 -2.61 -7.11
N GLY A 139 9.34 -3.80 -6.62
CA GLY A 139 8.74 -3.98 -5.30
C GLY A 139 9.60 -3.38 -4.18
N LYS A 140 10.91 -3.66 -4.19
CA LYS A 140 11.86 -3.05 -3.26
C LYS A 140 11.91 -1.53 -3.38
N TYR A 141 11.96 -0.99 -4.60
CA TYR A 141 12.00 0.47 -4.84
C TYR A 141 10.73 1.19 -4.35
N THR A 142 9.55 0.66 -4.62
CA THR A 142 8.28 1.26 -4.15
C THR A 142 8.24 1.38 -2.63
N ILE A 143 8.69 0.34 -1.90
CA ILE A 143 8.78 0.37 -0.43
C ILE A 143 9.83 1.38 0.06
N GLN A 144 10.97 1.51 -0.63
CA GLN A 144 11.96 2.54 -0.29
C GLN A 144 11.40 3.97 -0.45
N LEU A 145 10.56 4.22 -1.47
CA LEU A 145 9.84 5.49 -1.62
C LEU A 145 8.84 5.71 -0.47
N THR A 146 8.07 4.69 -0.09
CA THR A 146 7.17 4.76 1.08
C THR A 146 7.95 5.04 2.37
N ALA A 147 9.09 4.37 2.58
CA ALA A 147 9.95 4.56 3.74
C ALA A 147 10.50 5.99 3.84
N ARG A 148 10.95 6.55 2.71
CA ARG A 148 11.38 7.95 2.59
C ARG A 148 10.24 8.92 2.86
N ALA A 149 9.03 8.67 2.35
CA ALA A 149 7.86 9.50 2.62
C ALA A 149 7.49 9.52 4.11
N LEU A 150 7.52 8.36 4.78
CA LEU A 150 7.30 8.25 6.23
C LEU A 150 8.36 9.02 7.03
N ALA A 151 9.65 8.83 6.70
CA ALA A 151 10.76 9.53 7.34
C ALA A 151 10.66 11.06 7.15
N ASN A 152 10.34 11.53 5.94
CA ASN A 152 10.14 12.96 5.63
C ASN A 152 8.96 13.58 6.38
N ARG A 153 7.95 12.78 6.77
CA ARG A 153 6.83 13.21 7.62
C ARG A 153 7.15 13.12 9.12
N GLY A 154 8.37 12.74 9.49
CA GLY A 154 8.82 12.63 10.88
C GLY A 154 8.29 11.40 11.62
N VAL A 155 7.78 10.39 10.90
CA VAL A 155 7.34 9.12 11.49
C VAL A 155 8.56 8.37 12.02
N LYS A 156 8.53 8.02 13.31
CA LYS A 156 9.58 7.27 14.00
C LYS A 156 9.00 5.96 14.54
N SER A 157 9.56 4.83 14.15
CA SER A 157 9.16 3.50 14.62
C SER A 157 10.35 2.82 15.30
N LYS A 158 10.18 2.33 16.54
CA LYS A 158 11.25 1.60 17.25
C LYS A 158 11.40 0.16 16.74
N LYS A 159 10.28 -0.48 16.40
CA LYS A 159 10.18 -1.89 16.00
C LYS A 159 9.26 -1.99 14.79
N LEU A 160 9.66 -2.78 13.80
CA LEU A 160 8.83 -3.24 12.68
C LEU A 160 8.53 -4.71 12.93
N ILE A 161 7.26 -5.07 12.87
CA ILE A 161 6.80 -6.45 13.08
C ILE A 161 6.34 -6.97 11.73
N CYS A 162 6.85 -8.12 11.30
CA CYS A 162 6.56 -8.69 9.98
C CYS A 162 6.27 -10.20 10.04
N SER A 163 5.58 -10.72 9.02
CA SER A 163 5.35 -12.16 8.89
C SER A 163 6.66 -12.90 8.55
N PRO A 164 6.76 -14.22 8.83
CA PRO A 164 7.99 -14.99 8.58
C PRO A 164 8.36 -15.17 7.10
N THR A 165 7.51 -14.72 6.17
CA THR A 165 7.77 -14.86 4.73
C THR A 165 8.89 -13.93 4.27
N LEU A 166 9.75 -14.41 3.35
CA LEU A 166 10.91 -13.69 2.82
C LEU A 166 10.51 -12.31 2.28
N ARG A 167 9.41 -12.24 1.55
CA ARG A 167 8.85 -10.99 1.02
C ARG A 167 8.50 -9.96 2.10
N SER A 168 8.03 -10.40 3.26
CA SER A 168 7.71 -9.52 4.40
C SER A 168 8.98 -9.05 5.10
N ILE A 169 9.96 -9.93 5.25
CA ILE A 169 11.29 -9.60 5.79
C ILE A 169 12.02 -8.61 4.89
N GLN A 170 12.05 -8.82 3.58
CA GLN A 170 12.62 -7.89 2.58
C GLN A 170 11.89 -6.54 2.54
N THR A 171 10.56 -6.55 2.68
CA THR A 171 9.76 -5.31 2.82
C THR A 171 10.12 -4.56 4.11
N ALA A 172 10.24 -5.27 5.24
CA ALA A 172 10.64 -4.70 6.52
C ALA A 172 12.09 -4.18 6.49
N GLU A 173 13.00 -4.86 5.79
CA GLU A 173 14.39 -4.42 5.59
C GLU A 173 14.49 -3.11 4.81
N ALA A 174 13.70 -2.98 3.73
CA ALA A 174 13.61 -1.75 2.96
C ALA A 174 13.04 -0.57 3.77
N LEU A 175 12.05 -0.83 4.65
CA LEU A 175 11.52 0.16 5.60
C LEU A 175 12.55 0.52 6.69
N ALA A 176 13.19 -0.48 7.31
CA ALA A 176 14.12 -0.34 8.43
C ALA A 176 15.30 0.59 8.09
N LYS A 177 15.81 0.52 6.84
CA LYS A 177 16.92 1.35 6.36
C LYS A 177 16.67 2.86 6.48
N PHE A 178 15.42 3.31 6.32
CA PHE A 178 15.06 4.73 6.46
C PHE A 178 14.48 5.06 7.84
N LEU A 179 13.70 4.14 8.42
CA LEU A 179 13.04 4.36 9.71
C LEU A 179 13.95 4.10 10.93
N LYS A 180 15.13 3.50 10.72
CA LYS A 180 16.11 3.12 11.75
C LYS A 180 15.50 2.22 12.85
N ALA A 181 14.65 1.31 12.42
CA ALA A 181 13.86 0.42 13.28
C ALA A 181 14.45 -1.00 13.30
N LYS A 182 14.30 -1.71 14.42
CA LYS A 182 14.58 -3.14 14.48
C LYS A 182 13.46 -3.96 13.83
N ILE A 183 13.80 -5.06 13.15
CA ILE A 183 12.81 -6.00 12.57
C ILE A 183 12.58 -7.14 13.56
N ALA A 184 11.33 -7.51 13.82
CA ALA A 184 10.99 -8.77 14.48
C ALA A 184 10.00 -9.55 13.64
N VAL A 185 10.20 -10.87 13.60
CA VAL A 185 9.30 -11.80 12.92
C VAL A 185 8.24 -12.26 13.91
N GLU A 186 6.97 -12.12 13.54
CA GLU A 186 5.81 -12.57 14.30
C GLU A 186 5.03 -13.61 13.48
N PRO A 187 5.06 -14.90 13.86
CA PRO A 187 4.33 -15.95 13.18
C PRO A 187 2.82 -15.69 13.09
N GLY A 188 2.23 -14.99 14.07
CA GLY A 188 0.81 -14.59 14.05
C GLY A 188 0.41 -13.65 12.91
N LEU A 189 1.37 -13.02 12.22
CA LEU A 189 1.13 -12.18 11.04
C LEU A 189 1.19 -12.95 9.70
N LEU A 190 1.25 -14.28 9.74
CA LEU A 190 1.21 -15.11 8.54
C LEU A 190 -0.14 -15.01 7.80
N GLU A 191 -0.12 -15.20 6.48
CA GLU A 191 -1.35 -15.24 5.68
C GLU A 191 -2.21 -16.48 6.02
N PRO A 192 -3.54 -16.46 5.77
CA PRO A 192 -4.44 -17.51 6.24
C PRO A 192 -3.99 -18.92 5.83
N LEU A 193 -3.81 -19.81 6.82
CA LEU A 193 -3.27 -21.16 6.61
C LEU A 193 -4.05 -22.01 5.61
N ALA A 194 -5.31 -21.66 5.31
CA ALA A 194 -6.08 -22.24 4.22
C ALA A 194 -5.34 -22.17 2.87
N TRP A 195 -4.63 -21.08 2.58
CA TRP A 195 -3.93 -20.87 1.31
C TRP A 195 -2.80 -21.87 1.08
N TYR A 196 -2.15 -22.37 2.15
CA TYR A 196 -1.17 -23.45 2.05
C TYR A 196 -1.85 -24.82 1.95
N ARG A 197 -2.86 -25.07 2.79
CA ARG A 197 -3.60 -26.36 2.83
C ARG A 197 -4.27 -26.73 1.50
N MET A 198 -4.69 -25.75 0.71
CA MET A 198 -5.29 -25.98 -0.61
C MET A 198 -4.34 -26.58 -1.66
N THR A 199 -3.04 -26.64 -1.41
CA THR A 199 -2.03 -27.04 -2.41
C THR A 199 -1.60 -28.51 -2.33
N ASN A 200 -2.16 -29.32 -1.42
CA ASN A 200 -1.70 -30.68 -1.07
C ASN A 200 -0.22 -30.78 -0.65
N LYS A 201 0.51 -29.67 -0.56
CA LYS A 201 1.87 -29.60 -0.01
C LYS A 201 1.84 -29.61 1.52
N LYS A 202 2.98 -30.00 2.12
CA LYS A 202 3.25 -29.73 3.55
C LYS A 202 3.29 -28.21 3.78
N MET A 203 3.13 -27.78 5.04
CA MET A 203 3.34 -26.37 5.38
C MET A 203 4.76 -25.96 4.96
N PRO A 204 4.93 -24.83 4.25
CA PRO A 204 6.25 -24.42 3.77
C PRO A 204 7.17 -24.13 4.96
N ASP A 205 8.43 -24.53 4.85
CA ASP A 205 9.47 -23.95 5.69
C ASP A 205 9.71 -22.51 5.23
N PHE A 206 9.82 -21.58 6.17
CA PHE A 206 10.16 -20.19 5.88
C PHE A 206 11.68 -19.95 5.92
N HIS A 207 12.47 -20.97 6.26
CA HIS A 207 13.94 -20.97 6.33
C HIS A 207 14.49 -19.85 7.24
N LEU A 208 13.81 -19.55 8.34
CA LEU A 208 14.13 -18.41 9.22
C LEU A 208 15.58 -18.42 9.72
N GLY A 209 16.17 -19.60 9.94
CA GLY A 209 17.58 -19.74 10.33
C GLY A 209 18.59 -19.36 9.24
N GLU A 210 18.20 -19.40 7.96
CA GLU A 210 18.98 -18.83 6.86
C GLU A 210 18.70 -17.34 6.70
N LEU A 211 17.42 -16.94 6.77
CA LEU A 211 17.04 -15.53 6.63
C LEU A 211 17.67 -14.65 7.71
N ALA A 212 17.82 -15.15 8.95
CA ALA A 212 18.50 -14.46 10.04
C ALA A 212 20.02 -14.25 9.81
N LYS A 213 20.65 -15.02 8.92
CA LYS A 213 22.07 -14.80 8.52
C LYS A 213 22.22 -13.66 7.51
N SER A 214 21.16 -13.39 6.74
CA SER A 214 21.17 -12.41 5.65
C SER A 214 20.44 -11.11 5.95
N TYR A 215 19.49 -11.12 6.90
CA TYR A 215 18.64 -9.98 7.23
C TYR A 215 18.75 -9.61 8.73
N PRO A 216 18.65 -8.32 9.08
CA PRO A 216 18.80 -7.84 10.47
C PRO A 216 17.52 -8.10 11.30
N ILE A 217 17.25 -9.37 11.56
CA ILE A 217 16.14 -9.85 12.39
C ILE A 217 16.57 -9.85 13.86
N ASP A 218 15.79 -9.23 14.73
CA ASP A 218 15.98 -9.24 16.19
C ASP A 218 15.50 -10.61 16.73
N THR A 219 16.45 -11.44 17.16
CA THR A 219 16.20 -12.77 17.73
C THR A 219 16.20 -12.78 19.26
N ASN A 220 16.06 -11.60 19.90
CA ASN A 220 16.07 -11.38 21.34
C ASN A 220 14.77 -10.73 21.82
#